data_AF-A0A7S2ET72-F1
#
_entry.id   AF-A0A7S2ET72-F1
#
_cell.length_a   1.000
_cell.length_b   1.000
_cell.length_c   1.000
_cell.angle_alpha   90.00
_cell.angle_beta   90.00
_cell.angle_gamma   90.00
#
_symmetry.space_group_name_H-M   'P 1'
#
loop_
_entity.id
_entity.type
_entity.pdbx_description
1 polymer ?
#
loop_
_entity_poly.entity_id
_entity_poly.type
_entity_poly.pdbx_seq_one_letter_code
_entity_poly.pdbx_strand_id
1 'polypeptide(L)'
;RCRGWYDTGKKKWESIHIDDNPLYVTAPYVFAGSGFLGQTTTLPLVDPKTNNHIGQILVDISPSLMFNALTSNTVLFDDGFAFVINEDGGTVTGPGSETVTNDAKPPIDELIFLGRDCTNKHVYIGAFRTILSNMKEGRSQTEEFTRQREDCSTQNMYISYSSVNVKNFYPLNSSDFSRGVKEYESMIYSIA
;
A
#
# COMPACT_ATOMS: atom_id res chain seq x y z
N ARG A 1 -21.38 16.66 1.65
CA ARG A 1 -20.93 15.58 0.74
C ARG A 1 -20.17 14.57 1.57
N CYS A 2 -20.63 13.31 1.65
CA CYS A 2 -19.92 12.27 2.38
C CYS A 2 -18.50 12.14 1.82
N ARG A 3 -17.49 12.12 2.69
CA ARG A 3 -16.09 11.97 2.25
C ARG A 3 -15.94 10.58 1.60
N GLY A 4 -15.21 10.48 0.49
CA GLY A 4 -15.13 9.24 -0.30
C GLY A 4 -14.69 8.03 0.51
N TRP A 5 -13.80 8.23 1.49
CA TRP A 5 -13.36 7.18 2.41
C TRP A 5 -14.50 6.55 3.22
N TYR A 6 -15.54 7.31 3.58
CA TYR A 6 -16.65 6.81 4.40
C TYR A 6 -17.51 5.85 3.59
N ASP A 7 -17.85 6.23 2.36
CA ASP A 7 -18.65 5.40 1.46
C ASP A 7 -17.89 4.15 1.04
N THR A 8 -16.62 4.28 0.64
CA THR A 8 -15.78 3.13 0.28
C THR A 8 -15.53 2.20 1.46
N GLY A 9 -15.20 2.73 2.64
CA GLY A 9 -15.02 1.92 3.84
C GLY A 9 -16.30 1.20 4.24
N LYS A 10 -17.47 1.85 4.12
CA LYS A 10 -18.76 1.23 4.40
C LYS A 10 -19.06 0.11 3.40
N LYS A 11 -18.86 0.36 2.11
CA LYS A 11 -19.04 -0.65 1.06
C LYS A 11 -18.10 -1.84 1.24
N LYS A 12 -16.84 -1.59 1.60
CA LYS A 12 -15.89 -2.65 1.96
C LYS A 12 -16.47 -3.51 3.07
N TRP A 13 -16.91 -2.91 4.18
CA TRP A 13 -17.60 -3.61 5.27
C TRP A 13 -18.83 -4.40 4.83
N GLU A 14 -19.67 -3.84 3.98
CA GLU A 14 -20.88 -4.52 3.50
C GLU A 14 -20.57 -5.68 2.52
N SER A 15 -19.39 -5.69 1.91
CA SER A 15 -18.96 -6.70 0.95
C SER A 15 -18.10 -7.82 1.52
N ILE A 16 -17.53 -7.63 2.71
CA ILE A 16 -16.59 -8.60 3.30
C ILE A 16 -17.30 -9.84 3.82
N HIS A 17 -16.69 -10.99 3.57
CA HIS A 17 -17.04 -12.24 4.22
C HIS A 17 -16.46 -12.24 5.65
N ILE A 18 -16.90 -13.21 6.47
CA ILE A 18 -16.47 -13.35 7.87
C ILE A 18 -14.95 -13.56 8.05
N ASP A 19 -14.22 -13.79 6.97
CA ASP A 19 -12.77 -14.02 6.90
C ASP A 19 -11.99 -12.83 6.33
N ASP A 20 -12.68 -11.79 5.85
CA ASP A 20 -12.03 -10.69 5.15
C ASP A 20 -11.75 -9.50 6.08
N ASN A 21 -10.75 -8.70 5.71
CA ASN A 21 -10.31 -7.55 6.50
C ASN A 21 -11.24 -6.33 6.35
N PRO A 22 -11.90 -5.85 7.43
CA PRO A 22 -12.73 -4.67 7.40
C PRO A 22 -11.94 -3.37 7.36
N LEU A 23 -10.63 -3.40 7.65
CA LEU A 23 -9.76 -2.24 7.59
C LEU A 23 -9.65 -1.76 6.14
N TYR A 24 -9.92 -0.48 5.91
CA TYR A 24 -9.74 0.17 4.62
C TYR A 24 -8.68 1.25 4.73
N VAL A 25 -7.72 1.28 3.81
CA VAL A 25 -6.69 2.32 3.73
C VAL A 25 -6.86 3.07 2.43
N THR A 26 -7.08 4.38 2.49
CA THR A 26 -7.18 5.19 1.28
C THR A 26 -5.83 5.31 0.56
N ALA A 27 -5.87 5.53 -0.75
CA ALA A 27 -4.74 6.16 -1.42
C ALA A 27 -4.41 7.52 -0.75
N PRO A 28 -3.16 8.02 -0.85
CA PRO A 28 -2.82 9.35 -0.37
C PRO A 28 -3.66 10.43 -1.05
N TYR A 29 -4.18 11.37 -0.27
CA TYR A 29 -4.99 12.48 -0.75
C TYR A 29 -4.78 13.73 0.12
N VAL A 30 -5.11 14.89 -0.42
CA VAL A 30 -5.01 16.16 0.31
C VAL A 30 -6.21 16.31 1.25
N PHE A 31 -5.94 16.42 2.55
CA PHE A 31 -6.96 16.60 3.56
C PHE A 31 -7.65 17.96 3.45
N ALA A 32 -8.98 17.91 3.41
CA ALA A 32 -9.82 19.09 3.33
C ALA A 32 -9.58 20.01 4.54
N GLY A 33 -9.26 21.28 4.26
CA GLY A 33 -9.09 22.33 5.27
C GLY A 33 -7.66 22.50 5.80
N SER A 34 -6.79 21.49 5.70
CA SER A 34 -5.38 21.59 6.12
C SER A 34 -4.41 21.70 4.95
N GLY A 35 -4.77 21.20 3.76
CA GLY A 35 -3.84 21.09 2.63
C GLY A 35 -2.76 20.03 2.83
N PHE A 36 -2.86 19.23 3.90
CA PHE A 36 -1.90 18.19 4.24
C PHE A 36 -2.12 16.96 3.36
N LEU A 37 -1.06 16.43 2.74
CA LEU A 37 -1.11 15.15 2.04
C LEU A 37 -1.03 14.01 3.06
N GLY A 38 -2.10 13.23 3.17
CA GLY A 38 -2.19 12.14 4.13
C GLY A 38 -2.93 10.93 3.56
N GLN A 39 -3.02 9.87 4.36
CA GLN A 39 -3.91 8.74 4.14
C GLN A 39 -4.85 8.61 5.32
N THR A 40 -6.04 8.10 5.07
CA THR A 40 -6.97 7.76 6.14
C THR A 40 -7.13 6.25 6.15
N THR A 41 -6.85 5.66 7.31
CA THR A 41 -7.23 4.28 7.60
C THR A 41 -8.56 4.29 8.32
N THR A 42 -9.51 3.47 7.90
CA THR A 42 -10.83 3.39 8.51
C THR A 42 -11.20 1.97 8.91
N LEU A 43 -11.99 1.87 9.97
CA LEU A 43 -12.58 0.64 10.45
C LEU A 43 -14.08 0.89 10.69
N PRO A 44 -14.99 0.01 10.24
CA PRO A 44 -16.42 0.15 10.47
C PRO A 44 -16.74 0.03 11.97
N LEU A 45 -17.61 0.91 12.45
CA LEU A 45 -18.27 0.77 13.73
C LEU A 45 -19.63 0.09 13.48
N VAL A 46 -19.84 -1.04 14.15
CA VAL A 46 -21.01 -1.91 13.92
C VAL A 46 -21.78 -2.05 15.22
N ASP A 47 -23.11 -1.95 15.16
CA ASP A 47 -23.96 -2.27 16.30
C ASP A 47 -23.90 -3.78 16.55
N PRO A 48 -23.39 -4.23 17.71
CA PRO A 48 -23.25 -5.65 18.00
C PRO A 48 -24.58 -6.41 17.98
N LYS A 49 -25.72 -5.77 18.27
CA LYS A 49 -27.01 -6.46 18.35
C LYS A 49 -27.64 -6.67 16.98
N THR A 50 -27.54 -5.67 16.11
CA THR A 50 -28.21 -5.68 14.80
C THR A 50 -27.26 -6.00 13.65
N ASN A 51 -25.95 -6.03 13.91
CA ASN A 51 -24.89 -6.14 12.91
C ASN A 51 -24.94 -5.03 11.83
N ASN A 52 -25.61 -3.92 12.13
CA ASN A 52 -25.72 -2.79 11.21
C ASN A 52 -24.51 -1.85 11.36
N HIS A 53 -24.03 -1.33 10.23
CA HIS A 53 -23.02 -0.27 10.22
C HIS A 53 -23.59 1.03 10.81
N ILE A 54 -22.98 1.52 11.90
CA ILE A 54 -23.40 2.74 12.60
C ILE A 54 -22.42 3.91 12.44
N GLY A 55 -21.20 3.66 11.95
CA GLY A 55 -20.20 4.71 11.72
C GLY A 55 -18.85 4.15 11.30
N GLN A 56 -17.82 4.99 11.32
CA GLN A 56 -16.43 4.59 11.07
C GLN A 56 -15.49 5.22 12.10
N ILE A 57 -14.52 4.45 12.56
CA ILE A 57 -13.34 4.96 13.26
C ILE A 57 -12.29 5.25 12.20
N LEU A 58 -11.56 6.35 12.34
CA LEU A 58 -10.50 6.71 11.40
C LEU A 58 -9.22 7.10 12.11
N VAL A 59 -8.10 6.81 11.45
CA VAL A 59 -6.76 7.27 11.80
C VAL A 59 -6.13 7.86 10.56
N ASP A 60 -5.68 9.10 10.67
CA ASP A 60 -4.95 9.78 9.61
C ASP A 60 -3.45 9.52 9.75
N ILE A 61 -2.82 9.09 8.66
CA ILE A 61 -1.41 8.70 8.57
C ILE A 61 -0.69 9.67 7.64
N SER A 62 0.54 10.04 8.01
CA SER A 62 1.44 10.83 7.19
C SER A 62 2.37 9.93 6.35
N PRO A 63 2.24 9.91 5.01
CA PRO A 63 3.11 9.12 4.15
C PRO A 63 4.58 9.53 4.24
N SER A 64 4.87 10.81 4.54
CA SER A 64 6.24 11.29 4.71
C SER A 64 6.93 10.66 5.92
N LEU A 65 6.20 10.40 7.01
CA LEU A 65 6.77 9.70 8.17
C LEU A 65 7.09 8.24 7.83
N MET A 66 6.22 7.58 7.05
CA MET A 66 6.49 6.22 6.57
C MET A 66 7.70 6.17 5.65
N PHE A 67 7.81 7.12 4.71
CA PHE A 67 8.94 7.20 3.80
C PHE A 67 10.26 7.45 4.54
N ASN A 68 10.28 8.41 5.45
CA ASN A 68 11.47 8.71 6.26
C ASN A 68 11.88 7.51 7.11
N ALA A 69 10.93 6.81 7.72
CA ALA A 69 11.21 5.59 8.47
C ALA A 69 11.80 4.51 7.55
N LEU A 70 11.26 4.36 6.35
CA LEU A 70 11.74 3.38 5.38
C LEU A 70 13.16 3.68 4.90
N THR A 71 13.42 4.91 4.45
CA THR A 71 14.75 5.30 3.94
C THR A 71 15.82 5.36 5.03
N SER A 72 15.44 5.66 6.28
CA SER A 72 16.39 5.70 7.39
C SER A 72 16.76 4.32 7.95
N ASN A 73 15.93 3.30 7.72
CA ASN A 73 16.13 1.96 8.29
C ASN A 73 16.42 0.88 7.23
N THR A 74 16.43 1.24 5.95
CA THR A 74 16.73 0.33 4.85
C THR A 74 18.07 0.69 4.22
N VAL A 75 18.96 -0.30 4.08
CA VAL A 75 20.20 -0.13 3.33
C VAL A 75 19.87 -0.16 1.84
N LEU A 76 19.96 1.00 1.19
CA LEU A 76 19.78 1.16 -0.24
C LEU A 76 21.14 1.30 -0.93
N PHE A 77 21.22 0.90 -2.19
CA PHE A 77 22.33 1.30 -3.06
C PHE A 77 22.32 2.82 -3.30
N ASP A 78 23.43 3.40 -3.75
CA ASP A 78 23.58 4.86 -3.93
C ASP A 78 22.48 5.48 -4.82
N ASP A 79 21.98 4.73 -5.82
CA ASP A 79 20.86 5.12 -6.68
C ASP A 79 19.57 4.31 -6.43
N GLY A 80 19.54 3.56 -5.32
CA GLY A 80 18.38 2.80 -4.89
C GLY A 80 17.30 3.70 -4.33
N PHE A 81 16.06 3.26 -4.43
CA PHE A 81 14.93 3.93 -3.79
C PHE A 81 13.98 2.89 -3.22
N ALA A 82 13.22 3.31 -2.22
CA ALA A 82 12.21 2.49 -1.60
C ALA A 82 10.81 3.03 -1.93
N PHE A 83 9.83 2.15 -1.98
CA PHE A 83 8.43 2.52 -2.20
C PHE A 83 7.49 1.60 -1.43
N VAL A 84 6.26 2.08 -1.25
CA VAL A 84 5.20 1.37 -0.55
C VAL A 84 3.94 1.39 -1.39
N ILE A 85 3.31 0.23 -1.53
CA ILE A 85 1.99 0.07 -2.14
C ILE A 85 0.98 -0.43 -1.10
N ASN A 86 -0.30 -0.14 -1.31
CA ASN A 86 -1.39 -0.74 -0.54
C ASN A 86 -1.85 -2.07 -1.19
N GLU A 87 -2.85 -2.73 -0.58
CA GLU A 87 -3.45 -3.99 -1.07
C GLU A 87 -3.96 -3.92 -2.53
N ASP A 88 -4.42 -2.75 -2.99
CA ASP A 88 -4.89 -2.54 -4.36
C ASP A 88 -3.75 -2.24 -5.36
N GLY A 89 -2.53 -2.04 -4.87
CA GLY A 89 -1.35 -1.57 -5.62
C GLY A 89 -1.28 -0.07 -5.83
N GLY A 90 -2.15 0.70 -5.18
CA GLY A 90 -2.06 2.15 -5.11
C GLY A 90 -0.77 2.57 -4.42
N THR A 91 -0.06 3.53 -5.01
CA THR A 91 1.20 4.05 -4.47
C THR A 91 0.93 4.84 -3.19
N VAL A 92 1.52 4.40 -2.09
CA VAL A 92 1.47 5.09 -0.80
C VAL A 92 2.59 6.13 -0.73
N THR A 93 3.83 5.67 -0.90
CA THR A 93 5.01 6.52 -0.95
C THR A 93 6.08 5.92 -1.87
N GLY A 94 7.02 6.75 -2.32
CA GLY A 94 8.06 6.41 -3.29
C GLY A 94 8.66 7.65 -3.95
N PRO A 95 9.57 7.51 -4.91
CA PRO A 95 10.10 8.64 -5.67
C PRO A 95 9.00 9.50 -6.31
N GLY A 96 9.10 10.82 -6.20
CA GLY A 96 8.10 11.75 -6.74
C GLY A 96 6.80 11.81 -5.93
N SER A 97 6.78 11.18 -4.75
CA SER A 97 5.62 11.18 -3.85
C SER A 97 5.29 12.57 -3.30
N GLU A 98 6.24 13.50 -3.33
CA GLU A 98 6.09 14.90 -2.88
C GLU A 98 5.42 15.84 -3.89
N THR A 99 5.31 15.47 -5.17
CA THR A 99 4.85 16.40 -6.23
C THR A 99 3.35 16.33 -6.53
N VAL A 100 2.60 15.44 -5.90
CA VAL A 100 1.17 15.24 -6.21
C VAL A 100 0.31 16.17 -5.37
N THR A 101 -0.27 17.18 -6.00
CA THR A 101 -0.90 18.29 -5.29
C THR A 101 -2.41 18.17 -5.11
N ASN A 102 -3.14 17.28 -5.80
CA ASN A 102 -4.62 17.27 -5.70
C ASN A 102 -5.33 15.93 -5.93
N ASP A 103 -4.71 14.91 -6.53
CA ASP A 103 -5.37 13.65 -6.88
C ASP A 103 -4.77 12.44 -6.16
N ALA A 104 -5.59 11.39 -6.00
CA ALA A 104 -5.12 10.09 -5.51
C ALA A 104 -3.98 9.60 -6.40
N LYS A 105 -2.87 9.17 -5.78
CA LYS A 105 -1.71 8.70 -6.55
C LYS A 105 -2.08 7.50 -7.40
N PRO A 106 -1.73 7.50 -8.70
CA PRO A 106 -1.96 6.33 -9.54
C PRO A 106 -1.17 5.13 -8.98
N PRO A 107 -1.67 3.90 -9.18
CA PRO A 107 -0.89 2.69 -8.94
C PRO A 107 0.43 2.74 -9.71
N ILE A 108 1.50 2.22 -9.12
CA ILE A 108 2.72 1.94 -9.90
C ILE A 108 2.39 0.76 -10.81
N ASP A 109 2.57 0.95 -12.11
CA ASP A 109 2.38 -0.08 -13.13
C ASP A 109 3.70 -0.49 -13.78
N GLU A 110 4.65 0.45 -13.87
CA GLU A 110 5.89 0.28 -14.61
C GLU A 110 7.09 0.87 -13.87
N LEU A 111 8.22 0.18 -14.02
CA LEU A 111 9.53 0.68 -13.61
C LEU A 111 10.33 1.02 -14.86
N ILE A 112 10.70 2.30 -15.00
CA ILE A 112 11.43 2.83 -16.15
C ILE A 112 12.80 3.30 -15.68
N PHE A 113 13.85 2.83 -16.34
CA PHE A 113 15.17 3.40 -16.14
C PHE A 113 15.38 4.64 -17.00
N LEU A 114 15.74 5.74 -16.35
CA LEU A 114 16.19 6.98 -16.97
C LEU A 114 17.65 6.80 -17.43
N GLY A 115 17.82 5.99 -18.46
CA GLY A 115 19.09 5.70 -19.11
C GLY A 115 18.77 5.07 -20.46
N ARG A 116 19.59 5.36 -21.46
CA ARG A 116 19.47 4.67 -22.73
C ARG A 116 20.17 3.33 -22.59
N ASP A 117 19.55 2.26 -23.09
CA ASP A 117 20.35 1.08 -23.40
C ASP A 117 21.27 1.38 -24.59
N CYS A 118 22.10 0.40 -24.95
CA CYS A 118 22.92 0.50 -26.16
C CYS A 118 22.10 0.61 -27.47
N THR A 119 20.76 0.45 -27.42
CA THR A 119 19.84 0.66 -28.53
C THR A 119 19.18 2.04 -28.53
N ASN A 120 19.59 2.93 -27.62
CA ASN A 120 19.04 4.27 -27.42
C ASN A 120 17.55 4.29 -27.00
N LYS A 121 17.04 3.22 -26.38
CA LYS A 121 15.66 3.12 -25.92
C LYS A 121 15.56 3.14 -24.39
N HIS A 122 14.39 3.60 -23.91
CA HIS A 122 14.02 3.40 -22.51
C HIS A 122 13.77 1.91 -22.26
N VAL A 123 14.33 1.40 -21.17
CA VAL A 123 14.19 0.01 -20.78
C VAL A 123 13.01 -0.13 -19.84
N TYR A 124 11.94 -0.78 -20.33
CA TYR A 124 10.81 -1.21 -19.52
C TYR A 124 11.11 -2.57 -18.91
N ILE A 125 10.82 -2.71 -17.61
CA ILE A 125 11.06 -3.97 -16.91
C ILE A 125 9.76 -4.76 -16.87
N GLY A 126 9.55 -5.64 -17.85
CA GLY A 126 8.37 -6.51 -17.87
C GLY A 126 8.22 -7.36 -16.60
N ALA A 127 9.34 -7.76 -15.98
CA ALA A 127 9.36 -8.50 -14.71
C ALA A 127 8.73 -7.71 -13.55
N PHE A 128 8.70 -6.36 -13.62
CA PHE A 128 8.15 -5.54 -12.55
C PHE A 128 6.65 -5.76 -12.35
N ARG A 129 5.90 -6.13 -13.40
CA ARG A 129 4.47 -6.47 -13.27
C ARG A 129 4.26 -7.73 -12.44
N THR A 130 5.13 -8.73 -12.58
CA THR A 130 5.11 -9.94 -11.76
C THR A 130 5.46 -9.62 -10.31
N ILE A 131 6.47 -8.78 -10.09
CA ILE A 131 6.83 -8.28 -8.75
C ILE A 131 5.64 -7.58 -8.08
N LEU A 132 4.98 -6.65 -8.78
CA LEU A 132 3.79 -5.95 -8.26
C LEU A 132 2.64 -6.92 -7.93
N SER A 133 2.41 -7.96 -8.75
CA SER A 133 1.42 -9.00 -8.45
C SER A 133 1.77 -9.74 -7.15
N ASN A 134 3.04 -10.14 -7.00
CA ASN A 134 3.51 -10.82 -5.80
C ASN A 134 3.39 -9.93 -4.55
N MET A 135 3.71 -8.63 -4.68
CA MET A 135 3.55 -7.64 -3.60
C MET A 135 2.08 -7.49 -3.19
N LYS A 136 1.14 -7.42 -4.15
CA LYS A 136 -0.32 -7.35 -3.90
C LYS A 136 -0.84 -8.60 -3.20
N GLU A 137 -0.25 -9.76 -3.48
CA GLU A 137 -0.55 -11.04 -2.83
C GLU A 137 0.11 -11.18 -1.45
N GLY A 138 0.86 -10.16 -0.98
CA GLY A 138 1.51 -10.16 0.32
C GLY A 138 2.72 -11.08 0.43
N ARG A 139 3.36 -11.41 -0.70
CA ARG A 139 4.58 -12.21 -0.70
C ARG A 139 5.78 -11.39 -0.22
N SER A 140 6.80 -12.09 0.27
CA SER A 140 8.09 -11.51 0.64
C SER A 140 9.21 -12.24 -0.10
N GLN A 141 9.95 -11.53 -0.94
CA GLN A 141 10.98 -12.14 -1.79
C GLN A 141 11.97 -11.10 -2.30
N THR A 142 13.16 -11.56 -2.69
CA THR A 142 14.10 -10.79 -3.51
C THR A 142 14.06 -11.31 -4.95
N GLU A 143 13.87 -10.41 -5.89
CA GLU A 143 13.87 -10.69 -7.33
C GLU A 143 15.08 -10.02 -7.97
N GLU A 144 15.70 -10.72 -8.91
CA GLU A 144 16.83 -10.24 -9.71
C GLU A 144 16.38 -10.05 -11.15
N PHE A 145 16.77 -8.93 -11.74
CA PHE A 145 16.59 -8.69 -13.17
C PHE A 145 17.78 -7.93 -13.72
N THR A 146 18.04 -8.08 -15.02
CA THR A 146 19.20 -7.46 -15.67
C THR A 146 18.78 -6.31 -16.55
N ARG A 147 19.60 -5.25 -16.61
CA ARG A 147 19.50 -4.19 -17.63
C ARG A 147 20.79 -4.10 -18.43
N GLN A 148 20.69 -3.65 -19.67
CA GLN A 148 21.86 -3.22 -20.44
C GLN A 148 22.15 -1.74 -20.17
N ARG A 149 23.43 -1.43 -19.94
CA ARG A 149 23.94 -0.07 -19.81
C ARG A 149 24.22 0.54 -21.19
N GLU A 150 24.50 1.84 -21.21
CA GLU A 150 24.87 2.59 -22.42
C GLU A 150 26.10 1.99 -23.14
N ASP A 151 27.02 1.37 -22.38
CA ASP A 151 28.23 0.72 -22.87
C ASP A 151 28.02 -0.75 -23.30
N CYS A 152 26.77 -1.19 -23.47
CA CYS A 152 26.36 -2.57 -23.74
C CYS A 152 26.66 -3.58 -22.61
N SER A 153 27.19 -3.16 -21.47
CA SER A 153 27.43 -4.08 -20.35
C SER A 153 26.13 -4.45 -19.65
N THR A 154 26.07 -5.67 -19.11
CA THR A 154 24.94 -6.13 -18.31
C THR A 154 25.12 -5.70 -16.86
N GLN A 155 24.07 -5.08 -16.30
CA GLN A 155 23.99 -4.77 -14.88
C GLN A 155 22.86 -5.58 -14.25
N ASN A 156 23.19 -6.29 -13.17
CA ASN A 156 22.19 -6.94 -12.34
C ASN A 156 21.57 -5.92 -11.39
N MET A 157 20.25 -6.03 -11.25
CA MET A 157 19.42 -5.19 -10.42
C MET A 157 18.63 -6.11 -9.48
N TYR A 158 18.36 -5.61 -8.28
CA TYR A 158 17.67 -6.35 -7.25
C TYR A 158 16.52 -5.51 -6.71
N ILE A 159 15.41 -6.17 -6.43
CA ILE A 159 14.31 -5.60 -5.66
C ILE A 159 13.97 -6.60 -4.57
N SER A 160 13.92 -6.14 -3.32
CA SER A 160 13.50 -6.95 -2.18
C SER A 160 12.23 -6.36 -1.64
N TYR A 161 11.20 -7.17 -1.52
CA TYR A 161 9.91 -6.71 -1.04
C TYR A 161 9.37 -7.60 0.07
N SER A 162 8.54 -7.02 0.93
CA SER A 162 7.87 -7.72 2.03
C SER A 162 6.52 -7.12 2.34
N SER A 163 5.62 -7.92 2.91
CA SER A 163 4.29 -7.49 3.34
C SER A 163 4.31 -6.97 4.78
N VAL A 164 3.53 -5.92 5.02
CA VAL A 164 3.18 -5.44 6.35
C VAL A 164 1.78 -5.94 6.64
N ASN A 165 1.69 -6.91 7.54
CA ASN A 165 0.44 -7.49 7.95
C ASN A 165 0.00 -6.95 9.31
N VAL A 166 -1.32 -6.86 9.51
CA VAL A 166 -1.94 -6.50 10.78
C VAL A 166 -2.80 -7.66 11.24
N LYS A 167 -2.68 -7.97 12.54
CA LYS A 167 -3.59 -8.87 13.23
C LYS A 167 -4.85 -8.13 13.59
N ASN A 168 -5.98 -8.65 13.14
CA ASN A 168 -7.30 -8.14 13.44
C ASN A 168 -8.03 -9.17 14.29
N PHE A 169 -8.89 -8.67 15.17
CA PHE A 169 -9.63 -9.49 16.11
C PHE A 169 -11.12 -9.18 15.98
N TYR A 170 -11.91 -10.19 15.64
CA TYR A 170 -13.36 -10.08 15.54
C TYR A 170 -14.03 -10.91 16.64
N PRO A 171 -14.92 -10.35 17.46
CA PRO A 171 -15.58 -11.11 18.52
C PRO A 171 -16.49 -12.19 17.91
N LEU A 172 -16.35 -13.45 18.36
CA LEU A 172 -17.24 -14.54 17.93
C LEU A 172 -18.67 -14.35 18.45
N ASN A 173 -18.80 -13.62 19.56
CA ASN A 173 -20.07 -13.18 20.10
C ASN A 173 -20.03 -11.67 20.29
N SER A 174 -20.91 -10.95 19.60
CA SER A 174 -20.99 -9.50 19.64
C SER A 174 -21.35 -8.92 21.02
N SER A 175 -21.78 -9.77 21.96
CA SER A 175 -22.17 -9.38 23.32
C SER A 175 -20.98 -9.19 24.28
N ASP A 176 -19.86 -9.88 24.07
CA ASP A 176 -18.60 -9.67 24.81
C ASP A 176 -17.37 -10.26 24.08
N PHE A 177 -16.20 -9.61 24.22
CA PHE A 177 -14.92 -10.12 23.72
C PHE A 177 -14.36 -11.31 24.53
N SER A 178 -14.92 -11.58 25.71
CA SER A 178 -14.43 -12.61 26.64
C SER A 178 -14.79 -14.04 26.23
N ARG A 179 -15.78 -14.20 25.35
CA ARG A 179 -16.25 -15.48 24.79
C ARG A 179 -15.48 -15.94 23.54
N GLY A 180 -14.39 -15.25 23.22
CA GLY A 180 -13.49 -15.60 22.15
C GLY A 180 -13.54 -14.61 20.98
N VAL A 181 -12.38 -14.48 20.35
CA VAL A 181 -12.19 -13.68 19.15
C VAL A 181 -11.67 -14.58 18.04
N LYS A 182 -12.10 -14.32 16.82
CA LYS A 182 -11.46 -14.82 15.62
C LYS A 182 -10.31 -13.86 15.27
N GLU A 183 -9.10 -14.38 15.27
CA GLU A 183 -7.93 -13.69 14.74
C GLU A 183 -7.85 -13.94 13.24
N TYR A 184 -7.58 -12.89 12.48
CA TYR A 184 -7.13 -13.01 11.10
C TYR A 184 -6.03 -11.99 10.84
N GLU A 185 -5.13 -12.36 9.94
CA GLU A 185 -4.01 -11.55 9.53
C GLU A 185 -4.27 -11.03 8.12
N SER A 186 -4.07 -9.74 7.92
CA SER A 186 -4.29 -9.12 6.62
C SER A 186 -3.17 -8.18 6.26
N MET A 187 -2.77 -8.21 5.00
CA MET A 187 -1.81 -7.26 4.46
C MET A 187 -2.46 -5.88 4.38
N ILE A 188 -1.76 -4.86 4.86
CA ILE A 188 -2.15 -3.45 4.70
C ILE A 188 -1.25 -2.73 3.69
N TYR A 189 0.03 -3.10 3.65
CA TYR A 189 1.02 -2.54 2.76
C TYR A 189 1.98 -3.61 2.27
N SER A 190 2.62 -3.35 1.12
CA SER A 190 3.86 -4.02 0.74
C SER A 190 4.94 -2.97 0.52
N ILE A 191 6.13 -3.25 1.04
CA ILE A 191 7.29 -2.37 1.05
C ILE A 191 8.33 -3.00 0.12
N ALA A 192 8.98 -2.17 -0.71
CA ALA A 192 10.11 -2.55 -1.57
C ALA A 192 11.23 -1.50 -1.53
#